data_AF-A0A3D0N6I3-F1
#
_entry.id   AF-A0A3D0N6I3-F1
#
_cell.length_a   1.000
_cell.length_b   1.000
_cell.length_c   1.000
_cell.angle_alpha   90.00
_cell.angle_beta   90.00
_cell.angle_gamma   90.00
#
_symmetry.space_group_name_H-M   'P 1'
#
loop_
_entity.id
_entity.type
_entity.pdbx_description
1 polymer ?
#
loop_
_entity_poly.entity_id
_entity_poly.type
_entity_poly.pdbx_seq_one_letter_code
_entity_poly.pdbx_strand_id
1 'polypeptide(L)'
;ALVSDLGPGDERLISYAMDTAVEVSPESKGGDQIRQSVKIVNGVLIAQTTQTMEMEYTIRNNAEVARTVLIEHPRRPDWELVEPAEPAETTRDLYRIEVEVAPNATEKLTVKMQQPLTERVALTSESLERVAYYLQWRELPADVKAALQRIIEMKQQIAGIDREIEVRQARLTQIGEEQDRIRQNMEQLDHENELYTRYVQKLTEQEDEFDRVRKEIDDLTTRRNGIQTELEAYIANLNVG
;
A
#
# COMPACT_ATOMS: atom_id res chain seq x y z
N ALA A 1 -52.39 2.21 6.35
CA ALA A 1 -51.24 3.11 6.11
C ALA A 1 -51.72 4.24 5.20
N LEU A 2 -51.38 5.51 5.50
CA LEU A 2 -51.68 6.62 4.59
C LEU A 2 -50.72 6.54 3.40
N VAL A 3 -51.25 6.50 2.19
CA VAL A 3 -50.47 6.51 0.95
C VAL A 3 -50.14 7.97 0.64
N SER A 4 -48.86 8.31 0.61
CA SER A 4 -48.36 9.58 0.07
C SER A 4 -48.53 9.63 -1.45
N ASP A 5 -48.81 10.81 -2.00
CA ASP A 5 -49.11 11.06 -3.42
C ASP A 5 -48.15 10.35 -4.38
N LEU A 6 -48.72 9.64 -5.36
CA LEU A 6 -48.03 8.93 -6.44
C LEU A 6 -48.11 9.75 -7.73
N GLY A 7 -46.99 9.93 -8.41
CA GLY A 7 -46.94 10.55 -9.73
C GLY A 7 -47.46 9.60 -10.82
N PRO A 8 -47.85 10.12 -12.00
CA PRO A 8 -48.23 9.28 -13.13
C PRO A 8 -47.06 8.38 -13.57
N GLY A 9 -47.25 7.06 -13.49
CA GLY A 9 -46.25 6.06 -13.89
C GLY A 9 -45.40 5.49 -12.75
N ASP A 10 -45.61 5.94 -11.51
CA ASP A 10 -44.87 5.40 -10.35
C ASP A 10 -45.44 4.03 -9.93
N GLU A 11 -44.56 3.04 -9.77
CA GLU A 11 -44.89 1.73 -9.21
C GLU A 11 -44.51 1.64 -7.71
N ARG A 12 -45.36 1.00 -6.89
CA ARG A 12 -45.12 0.90 -5.44
C ARG A 12 -45.55 -0.45 -4.89
N LEU A 13 -44.65 -1.06 -4.12
CA LEU A 13 -44.94 -2.29 -3.37
C LEU A 13 -45.79 -1.96 -2.14
N ILE A 14 -46.87 -2.72 -1.96
CA ILE A 14 -47.76 -2.61 -0.78
C ILE A 14 -47.68 -3.94 -0.02
N SER A 15 -47.10 -3.91 1.18
CA SER A 15 -47.10 -5.07 2.07
C SER A 15 -48.50 -5.25 2.66
N TYR A 16 -49.16 -6.35 2.29
CA TYR A 16 -50.53 -6.67 2.73
C TYR A 16 -50.55 -7.66 3.90
N ALA A 17 -49.73 -8.70 3.84
CA ALA A 17 -49.60 -9.73 4.87
C ALA A 17 -48.18 -10.33 4.87
N MET A 18 -47.79 -10.93 6.00
CA MET A 18 -46.54 -11.68 6.10
C MET A 18 -46.78 -13.14 5.69
N ASP A 19 -46.03 -13.65 4.73
CA ASP A 19 -46.04 -15.07 4.37
C ASP A 19 -45.13 -15.84 5.35
N THR A 20 -45.72 -16.69 6.20
CA THR A 20 -44.97 -17.48 7.18
C THR A 20 -44.42 -18.79 6.62
N ALA A 21 -44.75 -19.14 5.37
CA ALA A 21 -44.30 -20.38 4.74
C ALA A 21 -42.97 -20.21 3.97
N VAL A 22 -42.52 -18.97 3.76
CA VAL A 22 -41.25 -18.66 3.10
C VAL A 22 -40.24 -18.11 4.09
N GLU A 23 -39.04 -18.69 4.12
CA GLU A 23 -37.93 -18.24 4.94
C GLU A 23 -36.77 -17.80 4.03
N VAL A 24 -36.16 -16.66 4.37
CA VAL A 24 -34.98 -16.15 3.65
C VAL A 24 -33.85 -15.95 4.65
N SER A 25 -32.72 -16.61 4.40
CA SER A 25 -31.51 -16.48 5.21
C SER A 25 -30.39 -15.83 4.39
N PRO A 26 -30.01 -14.57 4.68
CA PRO A 26 -28.86 -13.93 4.04
C PRO A 26 -27.56 -14.34 4.74
N GLU A 27 -26.54 -14.67 3.96
CA GLU A 27 -25.20 -14.98 4.42
C GLU A 27 -24.17 -14.17 3.64
N SER A 28 -23.32 -13.41 4.34
CA SER A 28 -22.19 -12.75 3.67
C SER A 28 -21.12 -13.79 3.39
N LYS A 29 -20.87 -14.04 2.12
CA LYS A 29 -19.64 -14.71 1.71
C LYS A 29 -18.53 -13.65 1.73
N GLY A 30 -17.29 -14.07 1.95
CA GLY A 30 -16.15 -13.17 1.94
C GLY A 30 -16.03 -12.44 0.60
N GLY A 31 -15.28 -11.33 0.59
CA GLY A 31 -14.87 -10.68 -0.65
C GLY A 31 -13.48 -11.13 -1.08
N ASP A 32 -13.20 -11.11 -2.38
CA ASP A 32 -11.85 -11.25 -2.91
C ASP A 32 -11.32 -9.89 -3.37
N GLN A 33 -10.00 -9.77 -3.36
CA GLN A 33 -9.30 -8.63 -3.94
C GLN A 33 -8.35 -9.14 -5.02
N ILE A 34 -8.76 -8.98 -6.28
CA ILE A 34 -8.04 -9.50 -7.44
C ILE A 34 -7.31 -8.34 -8.10
N ARG A 35 -5.97 -8.42 -8.16
CA ARG A 35 -5.19 -7.42 -8.88
C ARG A 35 -5.21 -7.73 -10.37
N GLN A 36 -5.69 -6.80 -11.18
CA GLN A 36 -5.85 -6.98 -12.62
C GLN A 36 -4.61 -6.55 -13.40
N SER A 37 -3.98 -5.45 -12.98
CA SER A 37 -2.81 -4.92 -13.68
C SER A 37 -1.92 -4.11 -12.74
N VAL A 38 -0.63 -4.09 -13.05
CA VAL A 38 0.35 -3.20 -12.42
C VAL A 38 1.24 -2.64 -13.52
N LYS A 39 1.41 -1.33 -13.52
CA LYS A 39 2.34 -0.65 -14.41
C LYS A 39 2.99 0.52 -13.70
N ILE A 40 4.09 1.01 -14.23
CA ILE A 40 4.76 2.21 -13.77
C ILE A 40 4.76 3.20 -14.92
N VAL A 41 4.25 4.41 -14.68
CA VAL A 41 4.21 5.48 -15.67
C VAL A 41 4.76 6.74 -15.04
N ASN A 42 5.84 7.28 -15.61
CA ASN A 42 6.56 8.46 -15.09
C ASN A 42 6.86 8.36 -13.58
N GLY A 43 7.34 7.18 -13.16
CA GLY A 43 7.70 6.94 -11.75
C GLY A 43 6.52 6.74 -10.79
N VAL A 44 5.29 6.71 -11.30
CA VAL A 44 4.09 6.39 -10.52
C VAL A 44 3.70 4.94 -10.77
N LEU A 45 3.74 4.10 -9.73
CA LEU A 45 3.16 2.77 -9.74
C LEU A 45 1.64 2.90 -9.74
N ILE A 46 0.98 2.30 -10.73
CA ILE A 46 -0.46 2.26 -10.90
C ILE A 46 -0.88 0.81 -10.82
N ALA A 47 -1.67 0.47 -9.81
CA ALA A 47 -2.24 -0.86 -9.67
C ALA A 47 -3.76 -0.79 -9.81
N GLN A 48 -4.31 -1.58 -10.73
CA GLN A 48 -5.75 -1.76 -10.84
C GLN A 48 -6.14 -3.06 -10.16
N THR A 49 -7.11 -2.95 -9.25
CA THR A 49 -7.57 -4.05 -8.44
C THR A 49 -9.07 -4.06 -8.45
N THR A 50 -9.70 -5.22 -8.59
CA THR A 50 -11.13 -5.38 -8.42
C THR A 50 -11.38 -6.02 -7.07
N GLN A 51 -12.16 -5.33 -6.25
CA GLN A 51 -12.73 -5.93 -5.06
C GLN A 51 -14.07 -6.54 -5.41
N THR A 52 -14.35 -7.71 -4.85
CA THR A 52 -15.65 -8.37 -4.95
C THR A 52 -16.27 -8.50 -3.57
N MET A 53 -17.58 -8.56 -3.54
CA MET A 53 -18.36 -8.89 -2.35
C MET A 53 -19.47 -9.83 -2.80
N GLU A 54 -19.74 -10.86 -2.00
CA GLU A 54 -20.74 -11.85 -2.32
C GLU A 54 -21.70 -12.04 -1.14
N MET A 55 -22.99 -12.08 -1.44
CA MET A 55 -24.04 -12.36 -0.48
C MET A 55 -24.92 -13.47 -1.04
N GLU A 56 -25.05 -14.56 -0.30
CA GLU A 56 -25.91 -15.68 -0.64
C GLU A 56 -27.23 -15.56 0.12
N TYR A 57 -28.35 -15.59 -0.60
CA TYR A 57 -29.69 -15.69 -0.01
C TYR A 57 -30.18 -17.12 -0.19
N THR A 58 -30.31 -17.85 0.91
CA THR A 58 -30.98 -19.16 0.91
C THR A 58 -32.47 -18.95 1.14
N ILE A 59 -33.29 -19.31 0.17
CA ILE A 59 -34.73 -19.09 0.17
C ILE A 59 -35.43 -20.44 0.23
N ARG A 60 -36.16 -20.69 1.31
CA ARG A 60 -36.88 -21.94 1.55
C ARG A 60 -38.38 -21.70 1.48
N ASN A 61 -39.06 -22.42 0.59
CA ASN A 61 -40.52 -22.41 0.50
C ASN A 61 -41.10 -23.70 1.10
N ASN A 62 -41.77 -23.60 2.23
CA ASN A 62 -42.46 -24.72 2.90
C ASN A 62 -43.94 -24.83 2.51
N ALA A 63 -44.42 -24.05 1.53
CA ALA A 63 -45.80 -24.14 1.04
C ALA A 63 -45.95 -25.24 -0.02
N GLU A 64 -47.18 -25.72 -0.20
CA GLU A 64 -47.55 -26.65 -1.28
C GLU A 64 -47.70 -25.97 -2.65
N VAL A 65 -47.49 -24.66 -2.72
CA VAL A 65 -47.62 -23.84 -3.93
C VAL A 65 -46.34 -23.05 -4.17
N ALA A 66 -46.03 -22.78 -5.44
CA ALA A 66 -44.86 -22.00 -5.81
C ALA A 66 -44.97 -20.56 -5.27
N ARG A 67 -43.81 -19.94 -5.07
CA ARG A 67 -43.67 -18.57 -4.59
C ARG A 67 -42.63 -17.84 -5.42
N THR A 68 -42.93 -16.61 -5.82
CA THR A 68 -41.94 -15.69 -6.37
C THR A 68 -41.52 -14.75 -5.26
N VAL A 69 -40.23 -14.76 -4.92
CA VAL A 69 -39.65 -13.96 -3.84
C VAL A 69 -38.87 -12.81 -4.47
N LEU A 70 -39.22 -11.59 -4.10
CA LEU A 70 -38.49 -10.39 -4.50
C LEU A 70 -37.47 -10.04 -3.42
N ILE A 71 -36.19 -10.17 -3.74
CA ILE A 71 -35.07 -9.81 -2.85
C ILE A 71 -34.68 -8.35 -3.13
N GLU A 72 -34.80 -7.51 -2.10
CA GLU A 72 -34.29 -6.14 -2.12
C GLU A 72 -32.85 -6.10 -1.58
N HIS A 73 -31.88 -5.96 -2.49
CA HIS A 73 -30.46 -5.85 -2.14
C HIS A 73 -30.00 -4.39 -2.20
N PRO A 74 -29.35 -3.84 -1.15
CA PRO A 74 -28.87 -2.46 -1.16
C PRO A 74 -27.85 -2.16 -2.26
N ARG A 75 -28.04 -1.05 -2.96
CA ARG A 75 -27.00 -0.47 -3.83
C ARG A 75 -25.95 0.19 -2.95
N ARG A 76 -24.68 -0.02 -3.31
CA ARG A 76 -23.55 0.65 -2.66
C ARG A 76 -22.88 1.60 -3.66
N PRO A 77 -22.49 2.82 -3.23
CA PRO A 77 -21.72 3.72 -4.09
C PRO A 77 -20.47 3.03 -4.61
N ASP A 78 -20.15 3.23 -5.89
CA ASP A 78 -18.97 2.68 -6.57
C ASP A 78 -18.91 1.15 -6.70
N TRP A 79 -19.96 0.43 -6.27
CA TRP A 79 -20.10 -1.01 -6.47
C TRP A 79 -21.15 -1.32 -7.54
N GLU A 80 -20.77 -2.16 -8.48
CA GLU A 80 -21.62 -2.63 -9.57
C GLU A 80 -22.10 -4.05 -9.28
N LEU A 81 -23.36 -4.34 -9.64
CA LEU A 81 -23.89 -5.70 -9.59
C LEU A 81 -23.33 -6.49 -10.78
N VAL A 82 -22.72 -7.65 -10.49
CA VAL A 82 -22.14 -8.55 -11.49
C VAL A 82 -22.98 -9.82 -11.63
N GLU A 83 -23.51 -10.30 -10.51
CA GLU A 83 -24.37 -11.48 -10.45
C GLU A 83 -25.54 -11.20 -9.50
N PRO A 84 -26.80 -11.40 -9.91
CA PRO A 84 -27.21 -11.61 -11.31
C PRO A 84 -26.89 -10.37 -12.18
N ALA A 85 -26.55 -10.57 -13.45
CA ALA A 85 -26.16 -9.47 -14.35
C ALA A 85 -27.29 -8.47 -14.60
N GLU A 86 -28.54 -8.93 -14.60
CA GLU A 86 -29.73 -8.11 -14.82
C GLU A 86 -30.73 -8.35 -13.68
N PRO A 87 -30.88 -7.40 -12.74
CA PRO A 87 -31.95 -7.47 -11.75
C PRO A 87 -33.30 -7.15 -12.41
N ALA A 88 -34.39 -7.65 -11.82
CA ALA A 88 -35.75 -7.38 -12.31
C ALA A 88 -36.08 -5.88 -12.31
N GLU A 89 -35.60 -5.15 -11.30
CA GLU A 89 -35.72 -3.71 -11.21
C GLU A 89 -34.49 -3.09 -10.52
N THR A 90 -34.07 -1.91 -10.96
CA THR A 90 -33.06 -1.09 -10.28
C THR A 90 -33.66 0.24 -9.88
N THR A 91 -33.76 0.48 -8.58
CA THR A 91 -34.19 1.76 -8.02
C THR A 91 -32.98 2.62 -7.66
N ARG A 92 -33.21 3.81 -7.08
CA ARG A 92 -32.13 4.68 -6.59
C ARG A 92 -31.22 3.96 -5.58
N ASP A 93 -31.80 3.20 -4.65
CA ASP A 93 -31.09 2.68 -3.48
C ASP A 93 -31.04 1.14 -3.43
N LEU A 94 -31.80 0.44 -4.28
CA LEU A 94 -31.96 -1.02 -4.22
C LEU A 94 -31.87 -1.66 -5.61
N TYR A 95 -31.26 -2.85 -5.66
CA TYR A 95 -31.50 -3.85 -6.69
C TYR A 95 -32.61 -4.78 -6.23
N ARG A 96 -33.55 -5.07 -7.12
CA ARG A 96 -34.69 -5.96 -6.88
C ARG A 96 -34.53 -7.19 -7.76
N ILE A 97 -34.40 -8.35 -7.14
CA ILE A 97 -34.10 -9.61 -7.81
C ILE A 97 -35.23 -10.59 -7.52
N GLU A 98 -35.88 -11.08 -8.55
CA GLU A 98 -36.93 -12.09 -8.43
C GLU A 98 -36.33 -13.49 -8.44
N VAL A 99 -36.80 -14.32 -7.52
CA VAL A 99 -36.44 -15.74 -7.43
C VAL A 99 -37.71 -16.56 -7.32
N GLU A 100 -37.96 -17.41 -8.31
CA GLU A 100 -39.04 -18.39 -8.24
C GLU A 100 -38.59 -19.60 -7.40
N VAL A 101 -39.42 -19.97 -6.42
CA VAL A 101 -39.15 -21.09 -5.52
C VAL A 101 -40.32 -22.06 -5.56
N ALA A 102 -40.05 -23.25 -6.08
CA ALA A 102 -41.03 -24.32 -6.20
C ALA A 102 -41.59 -24.75 -4.82
N PRO A 103 -42.75 -25.42 -4.78
CA PRO A 103 -43.29 -25.99 -3.55
C PRO A 103 -42.29 -26.89 -2.83
N ASN A 104 -42.16 -26.76 -1.51
CA ASN A 104 -41.27 -27.57 -0.68
C ASN A 104 -39.79 -27.57 -1.15
N ALA A 105 -39.35 -26.52 -1.86
CA ALA A 105 -38.01 -26.40 -2.40
C ALA A 105 -37.16 -25.38 -1.64
N THR A 106 -35.86 -25.42 -1.90
CA THR A 106 -34.90 -24.42 -1.42
C THR A 106 -34.06 -23.97 -2.60
N GLU A 107 -34.06 -22.66 -2.85
CA GLU A 107 -33.27 -22.03 -3.89
C GLU A 107 -32.19 -21.15 -3.28
N LYS A 108 -31.12 -20.93 -4.04
CA LYS A 108 -30.01 -20.06 -3.66
C LYS A 108 -29.87 -18.95 -4.68
N LEU A 109 -29.88 -17.71 -4.19
CA LEU A 109 -29.53 -16.54 -4.98
C LEU A 109 -28.17 -16.02 -4.54
N THR A 110 -27.21 -15.99 -5.45
CA THR A 110 -25.92 -15.32 -5.25
C THR A 110 -26.01 -13.89 -5.76
N VAL A 111 -25.75 -12.93 -4.88
CA VAL A 111 -25.58 -11.53 -5.22
C VAL A 111 -24.11 -11.16 -5.13
N LYS A 112 -23.46 -11.03 -6.28
CA LYS A 112 -22.05 -10.64 -6.39
C LYS A 112 -21.95 -9.22 -6.88
N MET A 113 -21.26 -8.40 -6.11
CA MET A 113 -20.93 -7.03 -6.47
C MET A 113 -19.43 -6.89 -6.69
N GLN A 114 -19.02 -5.94 -7.52
CA GLN A 114 -17.61 -5.59 -7.69
C GLN A 114 -17.37 -4.08 -7.67
N GLN A 115 -16.19 -3.68 -7.24
CA GLN A 115 -15.72 -2.32 -7.31
C GLN A 115 -14.30 -2.30 -7.90
N PRO A 116 -14.06 -1.58 -9.01
CA PRO A 116 -12.71 -1.32 -9.48
C PRO A 116 -12.04 -0.26 -8.59
N LEU A 117 -10.83 -0.55 -8.14
CA LEU A 117 -9.96 0.33 -7.38
C LEU A 117 -8.69 0.60 -8.17
N THR A 118 -8.27 1.86 -8.17
CA THR A 118 -6.98 2.28 -8.73
C THR A 118 -6.12 2.84 -7.62
N GLU A 119 -5.01 2.18 -7.35
CA GLU A 119 -3.97 2.66 -6.45
C GLU A 119 -2.90 3.40 -7.27
N ARG A 120 -2.47 4.57 -6.79
CA ARG A 120 -1.41 5.39 -7.42
C ARG A 120 -0.37 5.74 -6.37
N VAL A 121 0.87 5.33 -6.61
CA VAL A 121 1.98 5.49 -5.66
C VAL A 121 3.17 6.13 -6.36
N ALA A 122 3.65 7.26 -5.84
CA ALA A 122 4.84 7.91 -6.35
C ALA A 122 6.11 7.24 -5.78
N LEU A 123 6.82 6.47 -6.60
CA LEU A 123 7.96 5.65 -6.15
C LEU A 123 9.16 6.48 -5.64
N THR A 124 9.24 7.75 -6.03
CA THR A 124 10.27 8.68 -5.56
C THR A 124 10.23 8.89 -4.05
N SER A 125 9.04 9.04 -3.47
CA SER A 125 8.83 9.29 -2.03
C SER A 125 8.70 8.03 -1.18
N GLU A 126 8.62 6.85 -1.80
CA GLU A 126 8.42 5.60 -1.06
C GLU A 126 9.68 5.14 -0.32
N SER A 127 9.46 4.55 0.86
CA SER A 127 10.53 3.88 1.62
C SER A 127 10.97 2.58 0.94
N LEU A 128 12.15 2.09 1.29
CA LEU A 128 12.67 0.82 0.78
C LEU A 128 11.72 -0.35 1.11
N GLU A 129 11.13 -0.35 2.31
CA GLU A 129 10.21 -1.38 2.79
C GLU A 129 8.92 -1.40 1.99
N ARG A 130 8.40 -0.22 1.63
CA ARG A 130 7.21 -0.10 0.78
C ARG A 130 7.47 -0.61 -0.64
N VAL A 131 8.60 -0.25 -1.24
CA VAL A 131 8.99 -0.77 -2.56
C VAL A 131 9.18 -2.30 -2.51
N ALA A 132 9.79 -2.82 -1.44
CA ALA A 132 9.95 -4.26 -1.23
C ALA A 132 8.60 -4.98 -1.05
N TYR A 133 7.63 -4.36 -0.38
CA TYR A 133 6.27 -4.89 -0.28
C TYR A 133 5.61 -5.05 -1.65
N TYR A 134 5.75 -4.06 -2.55
CA TYR A 134 5.22 -4.16 -3.91
C TYR A 134 5.89 -5.27 -4.73
N LEU A 135 7.17 -5.59 -4.45
CA LEU A 135 7.88 -6.69 -5.12
C LEU A 135 7.34 -8.08 -4.76
N GLN A 136 6.68 -8.22 -3.59
CA GLN A 136 6.13 -9.50 -3.12
C GLN A 136 4.76 -9.85 -3.73
N TRP A 137 4.23 -8.96 -4.57
CA TRP A 137 2.97 -9.13 -5.26
C TRP A 137 3.02 -10.32 -6.23
N ARG A 138 2.04 -11.25 -6.13
CA ARG A 138 2.04 -12.52 -6.87
C ARG A 138 1.99 -12.37 -8.40
N GLU A 139 1.29 -11.34 -8.89
CA GLU A 139 1.05 -11.11 -10.32
C GLU A 139 1.67 -9.77 -10.76
N LEU A 140 2.99 -9.68 -10.67
CA LEU A 140 3.75 -8.51 -11.09
C LEU A 140 4.39 -8.78 -12.47
N PRO A 141 4.20 -7.90 -13.47
CA PRO A 141 4.90 -8.00 -14.76
C PRO A 141 6.43 -8.05 -14.57
N ALA A 142 7.12 -8.78 -15.44
CA ALA A 142 8.55 -9.04 -15.28
C ALA A 142 9.41 -7.77 -15.36
N ASP A 143 9.04 -6.84 -16.21
CA ASP A 143 9.65 -5.52 -16.38
C ASP A 143 9.39 -4.60 -15.18
N VAL A 144 8.17 -4.57 -14.66
CA VAL A 144 7.82 -3.89 -13.41
C VAL A 144 8.64 -4.46 -12.24
N LYS A 145 8.76 -5.79 -12.16
CA LYS A 145 9.57 -6.48 -11.15
C LYS A 145 11.04 -6.07 -11.22
N ALA A 146 11.62 -6.08 -12.42
CA ALA A 146 13.00 -5.67 -12.64
C ALA A 146 13.22 -4.21 -12.26
N ALA A 147 12.25 -3.33 -12.55
CA ALA A 147 12.34 -1.92 -12.21
C ALA A 147 12.27 -1.67 -10.70
N LEU A 148 11.34 -2.32 -9.97
CA LEU A 148 11.28 -2.24 -8.51
C LEU A 148 12.55 -2.80 -7.86
N GLN A 149 13.10 -3.91 -8.37
CA GLN A 149 14.35 -4.48 -7.89
C GLN A 149 15.51 -3.48 -8.06
N ARG A 150 15.58 -2.80 -9.21
CA ARG A 150 16.61 -1.78 -9.46
C ARG A 150 16.49 -0.59 -8.49
N ILE A 151 15.28 -0.13 -8.22
CA ILE A 151 15.01 0.92 -7.23
C ILE A 151 15.49 0.49 -5.83
N ILE A 152 15.20 -0.75 -5.43
CA ILE A 152 15.64 -1.31 -4.15
C ILE A 152 17.16 -1.31 -4.06
N GLU A 153 17.86 -1.80 -5.08
CA GLU A 153 19.34 -1.84 -5.11
C GLU A 153 19.95 -0.45 -4.92
N MET A 154 19.44 0.57 -5.63
CA MET A 154 19.95 1.93 -5.53
C MET A 154 19.67 2.54 -4.15
N LYS A 155 18.46 2.31 -3.58
CA LYS A 155 18.14 2.73 -2.21
C LYS A 155 19.01 2.02 -1.16
N GLN A 156 19.33 0.74 -1.37
CA GLN A 156 20.25 0.00 -0.50
C GLN A 156 21.68 0.54 -0.56
N GLN A 157 22.16 0.90 -1.74
CA GLN A 157 23.48 1.53 -1.91
C GLN A 157 23.56 2.87 -1.17
N ILE A 158 22.53 3.72 -1.31
CA ILE A 158 22.42 4.99 -0.58
C ILE A 158 22.45 4.73 0.93
N ALA A 159 21.61 3.82 1.44
CA ALA A 159 21.57 3.48 2.85
C ALA A 159 22.88 2.84 3.36
N GLY A 160 23.65 2.19 2.49
CA GLY A 160 24.99 1.69 2.82
C GLY A 160 25.98 2.84 3.03
N ILE A 161 26.00 3.80 2.09
CA ILE A 161 26.87 4.97 2.16
C ILE A 161 26.50 5.88 3.34
N ASP A 162 25.21 6.09 3.60
CA ASP A 162 24.75 6.90 4.73
C ASP A 162 25.30 6.33 6.06
N ARG A 163 25.28 5.01 6.25
CA ARG A 163 25.90 4.35 7.43
C ARG A 163 27.43 4.54 7.48
N GLU A 164 28.10 4.48 6.34
CA GLU A 164 29.55 4.73 6.26
C GLU A 164 29.93 6.15 6.64
N ILE A 165 29.09 7.12 6.28
CA ILE A 165 29.22 8.53 6.67
C ILE A 165 29.03 8.67 8.19
N GLU A 166 27.97 8.08 8.75
CA GLU A 166 27.70 8.12 10.20
C GLU A 166 28.88 7.58 11.03
N VAL A 167 29.46 6.45 10.61
CA VAL A 167 30.64 5.86 11.29
C VAL A 167 31.84 6.81 11.27
N ARG A 168 32.09 7.49 10.15
CA ARG A 168 33.21 8.43 10.00
C ARG A 168 32.98 9.75 10.76
N GLN A 169 31.75 10.23 10.79
CA GLN A 169 31.37 11.39 11.61
C GLN A 169 31.59 11.09 13.09
N ALA A 170 31.21 9.90 13.56
CA ALA A 170 31.51 9.48 14.93
C ALA A 170 33.04 9.44 15.21
N ARG A 171 33.85 9.04 14.22
CA ARG A 171 35.32 9.08 14.34
C ARG A 171 35.86 10.50 14.45
N LEU A 172 35.35 11.46 13.67
CA LEU A 172 35.75 12.87 13.79
C LEU A 172 35.43 13.44 15.18
N THR A 173 34.25 13.15 15.71
CA THR A 173 33.87 13.55 17.08
C THR A 173 34.83 12.98 18.11
N GLN A 174 35.17 11.69 18.01
CA GLN A 174 36.11 11.03 18.92
C GLN A 174 37.52 11.66 18.85
N ILE A 175 38.00 12.00 17.66
CA ILE A 175 39.30 12.66 17.47
C ILE A 175 39.28 14.02 18.16
N GLY A 176 38.23 14.83 17.96
CA GLY A 176 38.09 16.14 18.60
C GLY A 176 38.10 16.08 20.12
N GLU A 177 37.31 15.17 20.72
CA GLU A 177 37.29 14.96 22.17
C GLU A 177 38.65 14.52 22.72
N GLU A 178 39.39 13.70 21.97
CA GLU A 178 40.72 13.27 22.36
C GLU A 178 41.75 14.40 22.27
N GLN A 179 41.70 15.22 21.21
CA GLN A 179 42.57 16.39 21.06
C GLN A 179 42.36 17.38 22.21
N ASP A 180 41.11 17.66 22.58
CA ASP A 180 40.80 18.56 23.71
C ASP A 180 41.35 18.03 25.03
N ARG A 181 41.22 16.72 25.29
CA ARG A 181 41.81 16.07 26.47
C ARG A 181 43.34 16.16 26.45
N ILE A 182 43.97 15.94 25.30
CA ILE A 182 45.43 16.04 25.18
C ILE A 182 45.89 17.47 25.47
N ARG A 183 45.23 18.48 24.90
CA ARG A 183 45.53 19.90 25.16
C ARG A 183 45.42 20.24 26.66
N GLN A 184 44.34 19.81 27.31
CA GLN A 184 44.15 19.99 28.76
C GLN A 184 45.24 19.31 29.60
N ASN A 185 45.67 18.10 29.22
CA ASN A 185 46.75 17.40 29.93
C ASN A 185 48.10 18.11 29.72
N MET A 186 48.35 18.67 28.53
CA MET A 186 49.58 19.38 28.21
C MET A 186 49.73 20.69 28.99
N GLU A 187 48.64 21.37 29.35
CA GLU A 187 48.67 22.60 30.17
C GLU A 187 49.32 22.40 31.55
N GLN A 188 49.36 21.16 32.05
CA GLN A 188 49.92 20.81 33.36
C GLN A 188 51.34 20.25 33.28
N LEU A 189 51.90 20.09 32.08
CA LEU A 189 53.18 19.44 31.85
C LEU A 189 54.27 20.46 31.49
N ASP A 190 55.48 20.22 31.99
CA ASP A 190 56.67 20.95 31.55
C ASP A 190 56.98 20.62 30.08
N HIS A 191 57.34 21.63 29.30
CA HIS A 191 57.67 21.51 27.88
C HIS A 191 58.95 20.70 27.65
N GLU A 192 59.85 20.62 28.63
CA GLU A 192 61.08 19.80 28.55
C GLU A 192 60.83 18.30 28.83
N ASN A 193 59.59 17.91 29.14
CA ASN A 193 59.22 16.53 29.43
C ASN A 193 59.06 15.68 28.15
N GLU A 194 59.62 14.46 28.15
CA GLU A 194 59.44 13.48 27.07
C GLU A 194 57.96 13.21 26.74
N LEU A 195 57.09 13.25 27.76
CA LEU A 195 55.65 13.07 27.61
C LEU A 195 54.99 14.20 26.79
N TYR A 196 55.47 15.44 26.92
CA TYR A 196 54.97 16.57 26.14
C TYR A 196 55.25 16.37 24.65
N THR A 197 56.47 15.93 24.32
CA THR A 197 56.87 15.62 22.93
C THR A 197 55.99 14.53 22.32
N ARG A 198 55.67 13.48 23.09
CA ARG A 198 54.76 12.41 22.62
C ARG A 198 53.34 12.93 22.35
N TYR A 199 52.83 13.85 23.15
CA TYR A 199 51.51 14.44 22.92
C TYR A 199 51.48 15.34 21.68
N VAL A 200 52.52 16.12 21.42
CA VAL A 200 52.64 16.91 20.18
C VAL A 200 52.63 16.00 18.94
N GLN A 201 53.38 14.90 18.98
CA GLN A 201 53.39 13.92 17.90
C GLN A 201 52.00 13.31 17.70
N LYS A 202 51.33 12.90 18.79
CA LYS A 202 49.98 12.34 18.72
C LYS A 202 48.96 13.32 18.16
N LEU A 203 49.02 14.60 18.54
CA LEU A 203 48.16 15.64 17.96
C LEU A 203 48.39 15.78 16.46
N THR A 204 49.65 15.70 16.00
CA THR A 204 49.99 15.78 14.57
C THR A 204 49.39 14.58 13.81
N GLU A 205 49.56 13.36 14.32
CA GLU A 205 48.97 12.15 13.74
C GLU A 205 47.43 12.22 13.69
N GLN A 206 46.82 12.85 14.69
CA GLN A 206 45.37 13.05 14.74
C GLN A 206 44.87 14.11 13.76
N GLU A 207 45.62 15.18 13.49
CA GLU A 207 45.29 16.15 12.44
C GLU A 207 45.35 15.49 11.06
N ASP A 208 46.40 14.71 10.79
CA ASP A 208 46.52 13.95 9.53
C ASP A 208 45.34 12.96 9.37
N GLU A 209 44.95 12.27 10.45
CA GLU A 209 43.79 11.40 10.46
C GLU A 209 42.48 12.18 10.25
N PHE A 210 42.31 13.32 10.93
CA PHE A 210 41.13 14.17 10.83
C PHE A 210 40.90 14.64 9.39
N ASP A 211 41.93 15.18 8.75
CA ASP A 211 41.87 15.65 7.36
C ASP A 211 41.54 14.51 6.39
N ARG A 212 42.12 13.32 6.60
CA ARG A 212 41.81 12.13 5.82
C ARG A 212 40.34 11.71 5.98
N VAL A 213 39.85 11.58 7.21
CA VAL A 213 38.47 11.16 7.49
C VAL A 213 37.47 12.19 6.94
N ARG A 214 37.77 13.47 7.06
CA ARG A 214 36.96 14.55 6.48
C ARG A 214 36.86 14.40 4.96
N LYS A 215 37.98 14.17 4.28
CA LYS A 215 37.99 13.92 2.84
C LYS A 215 37.19 12.67 2.44
N GLU A 216 37.29 11.59 3.21
CA GLU A 216 36.49 10.38 2.99
C GLU A 216 34.97 10.66 3.11
N ILE A 217 34.55 11.48 4.07
CA ILE A 217 33.14 11.91 4.20
C ILE A 217 32.69 12.72 2.98
N ASP A 218 33.51 13.65 2.49
CA ASP A 218 33.20 14.47 1.32
C ASP A 218 33.06 13.60 0.05
N ASP A 219 33.96 12.64 -0.14
CA ASP A 219 33.91 11.69 -1.26
C ASP A 219 32.66 10.79 -1.19
N LEU A 220 32.34 10.26 -0.01
CA LEU A 220 31.13 9.46 0.23
C LEU A 220 29.86 10.27 0.00
N THR A 221 29.81 11.51 0.47
CA THR A 221 28.67 12.43 0.29
C THR A 221 28.44 12.72 -1.19
N THR A 222 29.52 12.96 -1.94
CA THR A 222 29.47 13.17 -3.40
C THR A 222 28.92 11.93 -4.10
N ARG A 223 29.41 10.74 -3.75
CA ARG A 223 28.93 9.48 -4.32
C ARG A 223 27.45 9.22 -4.00
N ARG A 224 27.06 9.47 -2.75
CA ARG A 224 25.67 9.32 -2.27
C ARG A 224 24.71 10.21 -3.04
N ASN A 225 25.08 11.48 -3.24
CA ASN A 225 24.29 12.43 -4.02
C ASN A 225 24.23 12.07 -5.50
N GLY A 226 25.32 11.51 -6.06
CA GLY A 226 25.33 10.96 -7.42
C GLY A 226 24.28 9.85 -7.59
N ILE A 227 24.30 8.84 -6.71
CA ILE A 227 23.34 7.72 -6.77
C ILE A 227 21.91 8.20 -6.53
N GLN A 228 21.69 9.16 -5.62
CA GLN A 228 20.38 9.77 -5.40
C GLN A 228 19.84 10.43 -6.69
N THR A 229 20.68 11.21 -7.37
CA THR A 229 20.30 11.87 -8.63
C THR A 229 20.01 10.85 -9.73
N GLU A 230 20.82 9.79 -9.83
CA GLU A 230 20.58 8.69 -10.77
C GLU A 230 19.27 7.96 -10.46
N LEU A 231 18.96 7.73 -9.19
CA LEU A 231 17.71 7.09 -8.76
C LEU A 231 16.49 7.94 -9.14
N GLU A 232 16.54 9.23 -8.87
CA GLU A 232 15.46 10.16 -9.23
C GLU A 232 15.25 10.23 -10.74
N ALA A 233 16.34 10.32 -11.51
CA ALA A 233 16.29 10.30 -12.97
C ALA A 233 15.76 8.97 -13.52
N TYR A 234 16.18 7.85 -12.93
CA TYR A 234 15.69 6.53 -13.31
C TYR A 234 14.18 6.41 -13.08
N ILE A 235 13.70 6.78 -11.89
CA ILE A 235 12.28 6.71 -11.54
C ILE A 235 11.46 7.65 -12.43
N ALA A 236 11.91 8.89 -12.65
CA ALA A 236 11.18 9.87 -13.45
C ALA A 236 10.96 9.41 -14.90
N ASN A 237 11.90 8.67 -15.48
CA ASN A 237 11.83 8.17 -16.85
C ASN A 237 11.20 6.76 -16.97
N LEU A 238 10.80 6.16 -15.85
CA LEU A 238 10.35 4.79 -15.82
C LEU A 238 8.92 4.64 -16.38
N ASN A 239 8.81 3.88 -17.47
CA ASN A 239 7.56 3.53 -18.15
C ASN A 239 7.58 2.04 -18.53
N VAL A 240 6.95 1.18 -17.71
CA VAL A 240 6.96 -0.30 -17.84
C VAL A 240 5.61 -0.89 -17.40
N GLY A 241 5.28 -2.07 -17.90
CA GLY A 241 3.99 -2.75 -17.66
C GLY A 241 2.90 -2.44 -18.68
#